data_AF-A0A2V5NI67-F1
#
_entry.id   AF-A0A2V5NI67-F1
#
_cell.length_a   1.000
_cell.length_b   1.000
_cell.length_c   1.000
_cell.angle_alpha   90.00
_cell.angle_beta   90.00
_cell.angle_gamma   90.00
#
_symmetry.space_group_name_H-M   'P 1'
#
loop_
_entity.id
_entity.type
_entity.pdbx_description
1 polymer ?
#
loop_
_entity_poly.entity_id
_entity_poly.type
_entity_poly.pdbx_seq_one_letter_code
_entity_poly.pdbx_strand_id
1 'polypeptide(L)'
;MKKKSTSKSAFFNLRVLIASMLCLFSIFVALIASGAFSNLFAQTKGTKQARTAANQDAPGTQRPDIVQMVGPVRLDQDLRTLPYVAPNPPNPLLPMYRHPRGTAQTTVPSGYALSGLKYVQALLKNLWRPTPNMPGPLLTFEGIGDTCACQPPDNNGDVGPNHYIESINESFKIFDKSGNTLAGPTTYNSFFAQLTGTPCQNENFGDPFTIYDAQADRWVISDFAFPGFPSSGPFYECIGVSITGDPVSGGWNLYALEVSASNLDDYPKAAVWNNPQPGGAYFFTFNLFNGLSQAFEGVAAFALDRGSMLTGGPTNAIGFTVGLTGVGASYSFLPATFRTGDPPPAGRDEFVLAIDTPASGVTLTQVHGRLFHADFVN
;
A
#
# COMPACT_ATOMS: atom_id res chain seq x y z
N MET A 1 76.83 56.02 35.53
CA MET A 1 75.41 55.88 35.91
C MET A 1 74.51 56.29 34.76
N LYS A 2 73.90 55.34 34.05
CA LYS A 2 72.81 55.59 33.08
C LYS A 2 71.71 54.56 33.37
N LYS A 3 70.56 55.02 33.88
CA LYS A 3 69.36 54.20 34.08
C LYS A 3 68.77 53.85 32.71
N LYS A 4 68.59 52.56 32.41
CA LYS A 4 67.76 52.11 31.28
C LYS A 4 66.31 51.94 31.76
N SER A 5 65.39 52.49 30.96
CA SER A 5 63.95 52.51 31.16
C SER A 5 63.34 51.11 31.07
N THR A 6 62.41 50.80 32.00
CA THR A 6 61.57 49.59 31.98
C THR A 6 60.50 49.70 30.90
N SER A 7 60.43 48.72 30.00
CA SER A 7 59.28 48.50 29.11
C SER A 7 58.12 47.91 29.93
N LYS A 8 56.93 48.52 29.85
CA LYS A 8 55.71 48.03 30.51
C LYS A 8 55.15 46.85 29.71
N SER A 9 55.08 45.69 30.36
CA SER A 9 54.45 44.46 29.87
C SER A 9 52.94 44.67 29.68
N ALA A 10 52.39 44.14 28.57
CA ALA A 10 50.96 44.07 28.34
C ALA A 10 50.30 43.09 29.33
N PHE A 11 49.33 43.58 30.11
CA PHE A 11 48.56 42.75 31.04
C PHE A 11 47.59 41.85 30.28
N PHE A 12 47.77 40.54 30.40
CA PHE A 12 46.80 39.54 29.96
C PHE A 12 45.55 39.61 30.86
N ASN A 13 44.42 40.04 30.29
CA ASN A 13 43.17 40.15 31.02
C ASN A 13 42.27 38.92 30.76
N LEU A 14 42.38 37.93 31.64
CA LEU A 14 41.66 36.66 31.56
C LEU A 14 40.13 36.84 31.43
N ARG A 15 39.56 37.92 31.98
CA ARG A 15 38.11 38.20 31.87
C ARG A 15 37.71 38.57 30.45
N VAL A 16 38.57 39.29 29.72
CA VAL A 16 38.34 39.64 28.31
C VAL A 16 38.43 38.38 27.44
N LEU A 17 39.36 37.47 27.73
CA LEU A 17 39.48 36.19 27.04
C LEU A 17 38.21 35.33 27.22
N ILE A 18 37.71 35.22 28.45
CA ILE A 18 36.50 34.46 28.76
C ILE A 18 35.27 35.08 28.07
N ALA A 19 35.14 36.41 28.12
CA ALA A 19 34.04 37.11 27.44
C ALA A 19 34.08 36.91 25.91
N SER A 20 35.25 37.00 25.29
CA SER A 20 35.41 36.70 23.86
C SER A 20 35.08 35.25 23.51
N MET A 21 35.47 34.28 24.35
CA MET A 21 35.12 32.87 24.11
C MET A 21 33.61 32.63 24.22
N LEU A 22 32.93 33.25 25.18
CA LEU A 22 31.47 33.13 25.32
C LEU A 22 30.73 33.79 24.14
N CYS A 23 31.19 34.94 23.65
CA CYS A 23 30.65 35.57 22.44
C CYS A 23 30.87 34.72 21.19
N LEU A 24 32.06 34.15 21.01
CA LEU A 24 32.36 33.28 19.86
C LEU A 24 31.54 31.99 19.91
N PHE A 25 31.34 31.42 21.10
CA PHE A 25 30.50 30.25 21.28
C PHE A 25 29.02 30.54 20.95
N SER A 26 28.49 31.70 21.35
CA SER A 26 27.11 32.08 21.04
C SER A 26 26.90 32.38 19.54
N ILE A 27 27.87 32.99 18.86
CA ILE A 27 27.86 33.15 17.39
C ILE A 27 27.91 31.79 16.70
N PHE A 28 28.75 30.87 17.19
CA PHE A 28 28.85 29.52 16.64
C PHE A 28 27.54 28.74 16.75
N VAL A 29 26.85 28.82 17.89
CA VAL A 29 25.53 28.21 18.08
C VAL A 29 24.49 28.85 17.15
N ALA A 30 24.51 30.17 16.96
CA ALA A 30 23.61 30.86 16.04
C ALA A 30 23.81 30.42 14.58
N LEU A 31 25.06 30.23 14.14
CA LEU A 31 25.39 29.76 12.79
C LEU A 31 24.96 28.31 12.53
N ILE A 32 24.99 27.46 13.56
CA ILE A 32 24.42 26.10 13.48
C ILE A 32 22.90 26.15 13.36
N ALA A 33 22.24 26.99 14.16
CA ALA A 33 20.78 27.14 14.14
C ALA A 33 20.25 27.73 12.82
N SER A 34 21.00 28.61 12.16
CA SER A 34 20.63 29.22 10.88
C SER A 34 20.93 28.34 9.65
N GLY A 35 21.37 27.09 9.84
CA GLY A 35 21.63 26.16 8.73
C GLY A 35 22.83 26.52 7.86
N ALA A 36 23.77 27.34 8.36
CA ALA A 36 24.95 27.75 7.58
C ALA A 36 25.89 26.57 7.23
N PHE A 37 25.76 25.44 7.94
CA PHE A 37 26.58 24.22 7.74
C PHE A 37 25.79 23.03 7.17
N SER A 38 24.52 23.21 6.77
CA SER A 38 23.66 22.13 6.27
C SER A 38 24.23 21.43 5.02
N ASN A 39 25.05 22.13 4.23
CA ASN A 39 25.69 21.58 3.04
C ASN A 39 26.98 20.78 3.31
N LEU A 40 27.55 20.85 4.53
CA LEU A 40 28.83 20.19 4.82
C LEU A 40 28.66 18.69 5.18
N PHE A 41 27.44 18.26 5.53
CA PHE A 41 27.13 16.87 5.86
C PHE A 41 26.21 16.17 4.85
N ALA A 42 25.74 16.88 3.82
CA ALA A 42 24.86 16.36 2.76
C ALA A 42 25.64 15.78 1.56
N GLN A 43 26.87 15.31 1.78
CA GLN A 43 27.68 14.66 0.74
C GLN A 43 28.01 13.23 1.14
N THR A 44 26.99 12.43 1.44
CA THR A 44 27.12 10.99 1.27
C THR A 44 27.40 10.73 -0.20
N LYS A 45 28.62 10.28 -0.50
CA LYS A 45 28.98 9.65 -1.77
C LYS A 45 28.04 8.46 -1.99
N GLY A 46 26.87 8.71 -2.57
CA GLY A 46 26.17 7.70 -3.31
C GLY A 46 27.10 7.30 -4.45
N THR A 47 27.84 6.22 -4.28
CA THR A 47 28.40 5.50 -5.41
C THR A 47 27.24 5.31 -6.38
N LYS A 48 27.33 5.93 -7.56
CA LYS A 48 26.46 5.61 -8.69
C LYS A 48 26.70 4.13 -8.95
N GLN A 49 25.90 3.28 -8.32
CA GLN A 49 25.83 1.89 -8.66
C GLN A 49 25.38 1.93 -10.12
N ALA A 50 26.26 1.48 -11.01
CA ALA A 50 25.96 1.38 -12.41
C ALA A 50 24.59 0.71 -12.50
N ARG A 51 23.63 1.37 -13.15
CA ARG A 51 22.37 0.75 -13.51
C ARG A 51 22.77 -0.49 -14.32
N THR A 52 22.80 -1.65 -13.69
CA THR A 52 22.67 -2.90 -14.41
C THR A 52 21.29 -2.80 -15.02
N ALA A 53 21.24 -2.33 -16.26
CA ALA A 53 20.12 -2.52 -17.18
C ALA A 53 20.01 -4.04 -17.40
N ALA A 54 19.57 -4.74 -16.38
CA ALA A 54 19.29 -6.15 -16.43
C ALA A 54 17.78 -6.27 -16.67
N ASN A 55 17.46 -6.63 -17.91
CA ASN A 55 16.21 -7.26 -18.31
C ASN A 55 14.94 -6.42 -18.13
N GLN A 56 14.95 -5.16 -18.60
CA GLN A 56 13.71 -4.59 -19.10
C GLN A 56 13.59 -4.95 -20.56
N ASP A 57 12.59 -5.77 -20.89
CA ASP A 57 12.10 -5.92 -22.26
C ASP A 57 11.91 -4.53 -22.88
N ALA A 58 12.23 -4.40 -24.16
CA ALA A 58 12.04 -3.15 -24.85
C ALA A 58 10.56 -2.72 -24.69
N PRO A 59 10.26 -1.44 -24.39
CA PRO A 59 8.88 -1.00 -24.26
C PRO A 59 8.03 -1.44 -25.46
N GLY A 60 6.94 -2.17 -25.19
CA GLY A 60 6.05 -2.69 -26.22
C GLY A 60 6.38 -4.09 -26.76
N THR A 61 7.41 -4.77 -26.23
CA THR A 61 7.65 -6.19 -26.55
C THR A 61 7.01 -7.15 -25.56
N GLN A 62 6.52 -6.66 -24.42
CA GLN A 62 5.73 -7.45 -23.48
C GLN A 62 4.37 -7.77 -24.11
N ARG A 63 3.97 -9.04 -24.06
CA ARG A 63 2.61 -9.45 -24.42
C ARG A 63 1.76 -9.46 -23.14
N PRO A 64 0.66 -8.70 -23.08
CA PRO A 64 -0.24 -8.78 -21.95
C PRO A 64 -1.00 -10.11 -21.95
N ASP A 65 -1.37 -10.55 -20.76
CA ASP A 65 -2.40 -11.55 -20.56
C ASP A 65 -3.76 -10.87 -20.72
N ILE A 66 -4.61 -11.36 -21.62
CA ILE A 66 -5.99 -10.87 -21.75
C ILE A 66 -6.90 -11.92 -21.11
N VAL A 67 -7.44 -11.60 -19.94
CA VAL A 67 -8.27 -12.51 -19.16
C VAL A 67 -9.72 -12.04 -19.24
N GLN A 68 -10.58 -12.85 -19.85
CA GLN A 68 -12.01 -12.60 -19.80
C GLN A 68 -12.53 -12.95 -18.40
N MET A 69 -13.11 -11.96 -17.71
CA MET A 69 -13.63 -12.17 -16.36
C MET A 69 -14.97 -12.90 -16.40
N VAL A 70 -15.24 -13.71 -15.37
CA VAL A 70 -16.58 -14.28 -15.16
C VAL A 70 -17.48 -13.18 -14.60
N GLY A 71 -18.69 -13.06 -15.12
CA GLY A 71 -19.62 -11.99 -14.80
C GLY A 71 -19.91 -11.08 -16.00
N PRO A 72 -20.70 -10.01 -15.82
CA PRO A 72 -21.27 -9.54 -14.56
C PRO A 72 -22.36 -10.48 -14.04
N VAL A 73 -22.35 -10.73 -12.74
CA VAL A 73 -23.50 -11.27 -12.02
C VAL A 73 -24.10 -10.18 -11.17
N ARG A 74 -25.39 -9.90 -11.35
CA ARG A 74 -26.05 -8.77 -10.70
C ARG A 74 -26.66 -9.17 -9.36
N LEU A 75 -26.24 -8.49 -8.30
CA LEU A 75 -26.78 -8.60 -6.95
C LEU A 75 -27.69 -7.40 -6.67
N ASP A 76 -29.00 -7.56 -6.87
CA ASP A 76 -30.02 -6.52 -6.62
C ASP A 76 -30.64 -6.60 -5.21
N GLN A 77 -30.02 -7.33 -4.28
CA GLN A 77 -30.54 -7.50 -2.93
C GLN A 77 -29.98 -6.44 -1.98
N ASP A 78 -30.78 -6.04 -1.02
CA ASP A 78 -30.32 -5.25 0.12
C ASP A 78 -29.34 -6.09 0.95
N LEU A 79 -28.14 -5.57 1.21
CA LEU A 79 -27.09 -6.32 1.90
C LEU A 79 -27.51 -6.78 3.30
N ARG A 80 -28.48 -6.12 3.94
CA ARG A 80 -29.04 -6.52 5.24
C ARG A 80 -29.88 -7.80 5.18
N THR A 81 -30.27 -8.20 3.97
CA THR A 81 -31.13 -9.37 3.72
C THR A 81 -30.37 -10.58 3.22
N LEU A 82 -29.06 -10.43 2.95
CA LEU A 82 -28.24 -11.54 2.48
C LEU A 82 -28.20 -12.66 3.52
N PRO A 83 -28.30 -13.93 3.08
CA PRO A 83 -28.16 -15.06 3.98
C PRO A 83 -26.74 -15.11 4.53
N TYR A 84 -26.59 -15.25 5.84
CA TYR A 84 -25.27 -15.45 6.42
C TYR A 84 -24.68 -16.79 5.95
N VAL A 85 -23.50 -16.73 5.33
CA VAL A 85 -22.69 -17.90 5.01
C VAL A 85 -21.40 -17.76 5.81
N ALA A 86 -21.07 -18.78 6.61
CA ALA A 86 -19.90 -18.70 7.46
C ALA A 86 -18.60 -18.53 6.64
N PRO A 87 -17.61 -17.80 7.19
CA PRO A 87 -16.22 -17.85 6.73
C PRO A 87 -15.74 -19.29 6.60
N ASN A 88 -14.78 -19.52 5.71
CA ASN A 88 -14.14 -20.83 5.65
C ASN A 88 -13.37 -21.08 6.96
N PRO A 89 -13.16 -22.34 7.38
CA PRO A 89 -12.39 -22.63 8.58
C PRO A 89 -11.02 -21.94 8.48
N PRO A 90 -10.55 -21.27 9.55
CA PRO A 90 -9.32 -20.53 9.50
C PRO A 90 -8.20 -21.46 9.06
N ASN A 91 -7.65 -21.16 7.88
CA ASN A 91 -6.41 -21.76 7.47
C ASN A 91 -5.30 -20.94 8.11
N PRO A 92 -4.38 -21.51 8.89
CA PRO A 92 -3.25 -20.76 9.41
C PRO A 92 -2.31 -20.41 8.25
N LEU A 93 -2.72 -19.44 7.43
CA LEU A 93 -1.88 -18.78 6.45
C LEU A 93 -0.82 -18.05 7.26
N LEU A 94 0.37 -18.64 7.31
CA LEU A 94 1.50 -17.92 7.85
C LEU A 94 1.78 -16.74 6.92
N PRO A 95 2.14 -15.57 7.47
CA PRO A 95 2.54 -14.45 6.64
C PRO A 95 3.60 -14.88 5.62
N MET A 96 3.28 -14.70 4.34
CA MET A 96 4.19 -15.05 3.27
C MET A 96 5.17 -13.91 3.04
N TYR A 97 6.40 -14.27 2.68
CA TYR A 97 7.47 -13.31 2.47
C TYR A 97 8.25 -13.67 1.23
N ARG A 98 8.72 -12.64 0.53
CA ARG A 98 9.68 -12.81 -0.56
C ARG A 98 10.90 -13.65 -0.17
N HIS A 99 11.42 -13.41 1.02
CA HIS A 99 12.59 -14.10 1.55
C HIS A 99 12.22 -14.75 2.88
N PRO A 100 12.71 -15.96 3.18
CA PRO A 100 12.55 -16.55 4.48
C PRO A 100 13.01 -15.56 5.55
N ARG A 101 12.22 -15.36 6.61
CA ARG A 101 12.70 -14.62 7.78
C ARG A 101 13.94 -15.34 8.29
N GLY A 102 15.11 -14.73 8.15
CA GLY A 102 16.31 -15.23 8.79
C GLY A 102 16.04 -15.33 10.30
N THR A 103 16.52 -16.39 10.94
CA THR A 103 16.58 -16.49 12.42
C THR A 103 17.35 -15.32 13.07
N ALA A 104 18.00 -14.49 12.25
CA ALA A 104 18.63 -13.22 12.57
C ALA A 104 17.65 -12.03 12.70
N GLN A 105 16.35 -12.26 12.89
CA GLN A 105 15.60 -11.36 13.76
C GLN A 105 16.04 -11.68 15.21
N THR A 106 17.31 -11.42 15.52
CA THR A 106 17.65 -11.00 16.88
C THR A 106 16.69 -9.86 17.13
N THR A 107 15.70 -10.12 17.98
CA THR A 107 14.94 -9.12 18.72
C THR A 107 15.51 -7.75 18.43
N VAL A 108 14.93 -7.02 17.47
CA VAL A 108 15.01 -5.56 17.57
C VAL A 108 14.43 -5.37 18.96
N PRO A 109 15.23 -4.95 19.96
CA PRO A 109 14.67 -4.76 21.28
C PRO A 109 13.47 -3.85 21.04
N SER A 110 12.28 -4.27 21.50
CA SER A 110 11.19 -3.31 21.69
C SER A 110 11.85 -2.06 22.28
N GLY A 111 11.70 -0.90 21.61
CA GLY A 111 12.64 0.23 21.64
C GLY A 111 12.93 0.88 23.01
N TYR A 112 13.38 0.10 23.99
CA TYR A 112 13.56 0.42 25.40
C TYR A 112 14.95 0.00 25.90
N ALA A 113 15.87 -0.32 24.99
CA ALA A 113 17.29 -0.47 25.32
C ALA A 113 18.15 0.42 24.40
N LEU A 114 17.75 1.68 24.25
CA LEU A 114 18.69 2.70 23.80
C LEU A 114 19.64 2.99 24.97
N SER A 115 20.96 2.88 24.75
CA SER A 115 21.96 3.46 25.67
C SER A 115 21.50 4.87 26.09
N GLY A 116 21.57 5.25 27.37
CA GLY A 116 20.94 6.46 27.90
C GLY A 116 21.19 7.75 27.10
N LEU A 117 22.34 7.87 26.45
CA LEU A 117 22.66 8.97 25.52
C LEU A 117 21.79 9.02 24.26
N LYS A 118 21.50 7.87 23.64
CA LYS A 118 20.60 7.77 22.48
C LYS A 118 19.13 8.02 22.86
N TYR A 119 18.73 7.62 24.07
CA TYR A 119 17.39 7.93 24.60
C TYR A 119 17.20 9.43 24.82
N VAL A 120 18.16 10.09 25.47
CA VAL A 120 18.15 11.55 25.64
C VAL A 120 18.17 12.26 24.29
N GLN A 121 18.96 11.78 23.32
CA GLN A 121 19.02 12.37 21.99
C GLN A 121 17.72 12.15 21.18
N ALA A 122 17.05 11.01 21.35
CA ALA A 122 15.73 10.75 20.76
C ALA A 122 14.63 11.58 21.43
N LEU A 123 14.67 11.73 22.76
CA LEU A 123 13.75 12.56 23.53
C LEU A 123 13.91 14.04 23.15
N LEU A 124 15.15 14.54 23.07
CA LEU A 124 15.45 15.87 22.56
C LEU A 124 15.02 16.02 21.10
N LYS A 125 15.21 15.01 20.23
CA LYS A 125 14.65 15.10 18.87
C LYS A 125 13.12 15.19 18.88
N ASN A 126 12.43 14.43 19.73
CA ASN A 126 10.97 14.44 19.79
C ASN A 126 10.38 15.71 20.44
N LEU A 127 11.07 16.29 21.43
CA LEU A 127 10.70 17.57 22.05
C LEU A 127 10.79 18.76 21.07
N TRP A 128 11.57 18.62 20.01
CA TRP A 128 11.81 19.64 18.99
C TRP A 128 11.23 19.27 17.63
N ARG A 129 10.44 18.19 17.53
CA ARG A 129 9.64 17.93 16.34
C ARG A 129 8.48 18.92 16.36
N PRO A 130 8.31 19.74 15.30
CA PRO A 130 7.06 20.46 15.13
C PRO A 130 5.93 19.45 15.24
N THR A 131 4.97 19.68 16.14
CA THR A 131 3.75 18.89 16.16
C THR A 131 3.18 18.99 14.74
N PRO A 132 2.98 17.87 14.02
CA PRO A 132 2.36 17.93 12.71
C PRO A 132 1.05 18.70 12.87
N ASN A 133 0.85 19.73 12.05
CA ASN A 133 -0.36 20.56 12.08
C ASN A 133 -1.58 19.81 11.48
N MET A 134 -1.61 18.48 11.63
CA MET A 134 -2.73 17.66 11.17
C MET A 134 -3.86 17.80 12.20
N PRO A 135 -5.08 18.15 11.76
CA PRO A 135 -6.25 18.11 12.61
C PRO A 135 -6.41 16.72 13.25
N GLY A 136 -6.95 16.68 14.47
CA GLY A 136 -7.40 15.42 15.05
C GLY A 136 -8.54 14.79 14.22
N PRO A 137 -8.86 13.50 14.45
CA PRO A 137 -9.98 12.86 13.78
C PRO A 137 -11.28 13.62 14.09
N LEU A 138 -12.11 13.84 13.07
CA LEU A 138 -13.42 14.49 13.23
C LEU A 138 -14.40 13.62 14.03
N LEU A 139 -14.23 12.30 13.97
CA LEU A 139 -15.04 11.29 14.64
C LEU A 139 -14.18 10.05 14.89
N THR A 140 -14.47 9.32 15.97
CA THR A 140 -13.93 7.99 16.23
C THR A 140 -15.08 7.10 16.73
N PHE A 141 -15.16 5.88 16.22
CA PHE A 141 -16.13 4.86 16.61
C PHE A 141 -15.50 3.47 16.46
N GLU A 142 -16.11 2.46 17.09
CA GLU A 142 -15.63 1.08 17.03
C GLU A 142 -15.92 0.44 15.66
N GLY A 143 -14.88 -0.16 15.07
CA GLY A 143 -14.95 -0.86 13.79
C GLY A 143 -15.41 -2.32 13.89
N ILE A 144 -15.07 -3.12 12.90
CA ILE A 144 -15.27 -4.57 12.88
C ILE A 144 -14.23 -5.24 13.79
N GLY A 145 -14.67 -6.22 14.58
CA GLY A 145 -13.76 -7.08 15.34
C GLY A 145 -13.17 -8.20 14.49
N ASP A 146 -12.47 -9.14 15.13
CA ASP A 146 -12.06 -10.38 14.46
C ASP A 146 -13.28 -11.28 14.21
N THR A 147 -13.61 -11.55 12.95
CA THR A 147 -14.77 -12.35 12.54
C THR A 147 -14.44 -13.79 12.14
N CYS A 148 -13.16 -14.13 11.99
CA CYS A 148 -12.75 -15.44 11.46
C CYS A 148 -11.58 -16.10 12.22
N ALA A 149 -11.04 -15.45 13.26
CA ALA A 149 -9.80 -15.87 13.94
C ALA A 149 -8.59 -15.94 12.99
N CYS A 150 -8.64 -15.19 11.90
CA CYS A 150 -7.61 -15.13 10.88
C CYS A 150 -6.46 -14.23 11.33
N GLN A 151 -5.24 -14.57 10.89
CA GLN A 151 -4.03 -13.82 11.17
C GLN A 151 -3.09 -13.88 9.96
N PRO A 152 -2.42 -12.78 9.58
CA PRO A 152 -2.49 -11.44 10.17
C PRO A 152 -3.83 -10.73 9.85
N PRO A 153 -4.17 -9.61 10.52
CA PRO A 153 -5.36 -8.87 10.15
C PRO A 153 -5.15 -8.08 8.86
N ASP A 154 -5.98 -8.36 7.85
CA ASP A 154 -5.97 -7.65 6.57
C ASP A 154 -7.04 -6.55 6.57
N ASN A 155 -6.77 -5.47 7.32
CA ASN A 155 -7.69 -4.37 7.47
C ASN A 155 -7.59 -3.36 6.31
N ASN A 156 -8.74 -3.01 5.73
CA ASN A 156 -8.88 -2.02 4.68
C ASN A 156 -10.19 -1.23 4.89
N GLY A 157 -10.33 -0.10 4.18
CA GLY A 157 -11.57 0.65 4.22
C GLY A 157 -11.47 1.95 3.46
N ASP A 158 -12.63 2.48 3.08
CA ASP A 158 -12.72 3.73 2.35
C ASP A 158 -13.98 4.52 2.69
N VAL A 159 -13.93 5.81 2.39
CA VAL A 159 -14.89 6.81 2.82
C VAL A 159 -15.52 7.51 1.63
N GLY A 160 -16.84 7.35 1.50
CA GLY A 160 -17.66 8.09 0.55
C GLY A 160 -18.39 9.26 1.23
N PRO A 161 -19.26 9.95 0.48
CA PRO A 161 -20.03 11.10 0.98
C PRO A 161 -20.92 10.74 2.18
N ASN A 162 -21.56 9.56 2.13
CA ASN A 162 -22.56 9.13 3.10
C ASN A 162 -22.20 7.86 3.88
N HIS A 163 -21.19 7.10 3.41
CA HIS A 163 -20.86 5.78 3.93
C HIS A 163 -19.36 5.67 4.23
N TYR A 164 -19.03 4.84 5.20
CA TYR A 164 -17.70 4.26 5.38
C TYR A 164 -17.83 2.74 5.28
N ILE A 165 -17.02 2.12 4.44
CA ILE A 165 -16.94 0.65 4.36
C ILE A 165 -15.60 0.24 4.95
N GLU A 166 -15.65 -0.61 5.96
CA GLU A 166 -14.49 -1.28 6.53
C GLU A 166 -14.50 -2.75 6.09
N SER A 167 -13.34 -3.27 5.70
CA SER A 167 -13.13 -4.66 5.33
C SER A 167 -12.01 -5.23 6.19
N ILE A 168 -12.23 -6.42 6.75
CA ILE A 168 -11.24 -7.13 7.56
C ILE A 168 -11.31 -8.61 7.23
N ASN A 169 -10.22 -9.17 6.71
CA ASN A 169 -10.09 -10.59 6.34
C ASN A 169 -11.33 -11.04 5.52
N GLU A 170 -12.15 -11.96 6.01
CA GLU A 170 -13.27 -12.55 5.26
C GLU A 170 -14.62 -11.78 5.34
N SER A 171 -14.63 -10.55 5.85
CA SER A 171 -15.88 -9.78 5.96
C SER A 171 -15.72 -8.27 5.82
N PHE A 172 -16.83 -7.58 5.57
CA PHE A 172 -16.91 -6.13 5.56
C PHE A 172 -18.17 -5.62 6.26
N LYS A 173 -18.17 -4.34 6.65
CA LYS A 173 -19.28 -3.67 7.34
C LYS A 173 -19.41 -2.23 6.87
N ILE A 174 -20.65 -1.78 6.77
CA ILE A 174 -21.00 -0.46 6.25
C ILE A 174 -21.53 0.40 7.39
N PHE A 175 -20.94 1.58 7.55
CA PHE A 175 -21.30 2.57 8.55
C PHE A 175 -21.77 3.85 7.90
N ASP A 176 -22.61 4.61 8.60
CA ASP A 176 -22.90 6.00 8.26
C ASP A 176 -21.75 6.93 8.71
N LYS A 177 -21.84 8.22 8.36
CA LYS A 177 -20.85 9.24 8.75
C LYS A 177 -20.85 9.60 10.24
N SER A 178 -21.79 9.05 11.02
CA SER A 178 -21.88 9.20 12.48
C SER A 178 -21.39 7.96 13.23
N GLY A 179 -20.94 6.92 12.52
CA GLY A 179 -20.46 5.65 13.10
C GLY A 179 -21.55 4.63 13.40
N ASN A 180 -22.81 4.87 12.99
CA ASN A 180 -23.87 3.87 13.13
C ASN A 180 -23.72 2.79 12.07
N THR A 181 -23.98 1.54 12.44
CA THR A 181 -24.00 0.42 11.50
C THR A 181 -25.22 0.51 10.59
N LEU A 182 -24.99 0.45 9.27
CA LEU A 182 -26.04 0.39 8.25
C LEU A 182 -26.22 -1.03 7.71
N ALA A 183 -25.14 -1.79 7.53
CA ALA A 183 -25.17 -3.18 7.12
C ALA A 183 -23.93 -3.95 7.63
N GLY A 184 -24.07 -5.27 7.74
CA GLY A 184 -22.98 -6.18 8.09
C GLY A 184 -22.72 -6.39 9.60
N PRO A 185 -21.68 -7.16 9.96
CA PRO A 185 -20.66 -7.68 9.04
C PRO A 185 -21.24 -8.70 8.04
N THR A 186 -20.91 -8.51 6.77
CA THR A 186 -21.28 -9.38 5.65
C THR A 186 -20.05 -10.15 5.23
N THR A 187 -20.16 -11.47 5.14
CA THR A 187 -19.06 -12.34 4.73
C THR A 187 -18.92 -12.35 3.21
N TYR A 188 -17.70 -12.54 2.70
CA TYR A 188 -17.49 -12.61 1.24
C TYR A 188 -18.12 -13.85 0.61
N ASN A 189 -18.16 -14.98 1.32
CA ASN A 189 -18.94 -16.16 0.91
C ASN A 189 -20.45 -15.86 0.75
N SER A 190 -21.00 -14.91 1.51
CA SER A 190 -22.39 -14.47 1.36
C SER A 190 -22.52 -13.48 0.18
N PHE A 191 -21.59 -12.53 0.09
CA PHE A 191 -21.62 -11.46 -0.90
C PHE A 191 -21.39 -11.97 -2.34
N PHE A 192 -20.45 -12.90 -2.53
CA PHE A 192 -20.06 -13.45 -3.84
C PHE A 192 -20.76 -14.77 -4.21
N ALA A 193 -21.73 -15.22 -3.41
CA ALA A 193 -22.43 -16.50 -3.58
C ALA A 193 -23.02 -16.77 -4.98
N GLN A 194 -23.28 -15.72 -5.77
CA GLN A 194 -23.86 -15.84 -7.10
C GLN A 194 -22.82 -16.07 -8.21
N LEU A 195 -21.51 -15.97 -7.94
CA LEU A 195 -20.43 -16.23 -8.90
C LEU A 195 -20.19 -17.74 -9.10
N THR A 196 -21.24 -18.45 -9.50
CA THR A 196 -21.22 -19.91 -9.60
C THR A 196 -20.21 -20.42 -10.62
N GLY A 197 -19.56 -21.54 -10.32
CA GLY A 197 -18.56 -22.15 -11.22
C GLY A 197 -17.15 -21.57 -11.05
N THR A 198 -16.95 -20.75 -10.03
CA THR A 198 -15.63 -20.22 -9.62
C THR A 198 -15.45 -20.38 -8.11
N PRO A 199 -14.22 -20.36 -7.58
CA PRO A 199 -13.97 -20.34 -6.14
C PRO A 199 -14.67 -19.17 -5.41
N CYS A 200 -14.91 -18.04 -6.08
CA CYS A 200 -15.61 -16.87 -5.50
C CYS A 200 -17.00 -17.19 -4.94
N GLN A 201 -17.64 -18.28 -5.38
CA GLN A 201 -18.94 -18.68 -4.88
C GLN A 201 -18.94 -18.94 -3.36
N ASN A 202 -17.90 -19.58 -2.82
CA ASN A 202 -17.91 -20.06 -1.42
C ASN A 202 -16.51 -20.41 -0.87
N GLU A 203 -15.45 -20.11 -1.60
CA GLU A 203 -14.07 -20.38 -1.22
C GLU A 203 -13.29 -19.06 -1.10
N ASN A 204 -13.93 -18.05 -0.51
CA ASN A 204 -13.34 -16.76 -0.16
C ASN A 204 -12.48 -16.93 1.10
N PHE A 205 -11.28 -16.36 1.11
CA PHE A 205 -10.32 -16.53 2.21
C PHE A 205 -9.81 -15.21 2.81
N GLY A 206 -10.18 -14.04 2.27
CA GLY A 206 -9.76 -12.75 2.82
C GLY A 206 -8.89 -11.88 1.91
N ASP A 207 -7.98 -11.17 2.56
CA ASP A 207 -7.07 -10.16 1.99
C ASP A 207 -7.76 -9.03 1.19
N PRO A 208 -8.82 -8.40 1.75
CA PRO A 208 -9.72 -7.57 0.97
C PRO A 208 -9.16 -6.18 0.65
N PHE A 209 -9.69 -5.58 -0.42
CA PHE A 209 -9.47 -4.17 -0.72
C PHE A 209 -10.79 -3.45 -0.97
N THR A 210 -10.96 -2.28 -0.35
CA THR A 210 -12.14 -1.43 -0.51
C THR A 210 -11.73 -0.07 -1.04
N ILE A 211 -12.37 0.38 -2.12
CA ILE A 211 -12.20 1.72 -2.66
C ILE A 211 -13.56 2.38 -2.96
N TYR A 212 -13.63 3.69 -2.72
CA TYR A 212 -14.69 4.55 -3.18
C TYR A 212 -14.20 5.34 -4.40
N ASP A 213 -14.79 5.03 -5.54
CA ASP A 213 -14.62 5.77 -6.79
C ASP A 213 -15.47 7.04 -6.76
N ALA A 214 -14.84 8.12 -6.31
CA ALA A 214 -15.49 9.43 -6.20
C ALA A 214 -15.91 10.05 -7.54
N GLN A 215 -15.33 9.62 -8.67
CA GLN A 215 -15.68 10.15 -10.00
C GLN A 215 -16.96 9.53 -10.53
N ALA A 216 -17.23 8.26 -10.20
CA ALA A 216 -18.45 7.57 -10.58
C ALA A 216 -19.51 7.50 -9.46
N ASP A 217 -19.17 7.93 -8.25
CA ASP A 217 -19.98 7.69 -7.05
C ASP A 217 -20.29 6.20 -6.89
N ARG A 218 -19.24 5.36 -6.85
CA ARG A 218 -19.34 3.90 -6.74
C ARG A 218 -18.35 3.32 -5.75
N TRP A 219 -18.69 2.16 -5.22
CA TRP A 219 -17.84 1.35 -4.36
C TRP A 219 -17.27 0.17 -5.14
N VAL A 220 -16.02 -0.18 -4.87
CA VAL A 220 -15.41 -1.42 -5.33
C VAL A 220 -14.87 -2.16 -4.11
N ILE A 221 -15.21 -3.43 -3.99
CA ILE A 221 -14.76 -4.33 -2.92
C ILE A 221 -14.19 -5.57 -3.58
N SER A 222 -13.08 -6.09 -3.05
CA SER A 222 -12.50 -7.34 -3.48
C SER A 222 -12.10 -8.27 -2.35
N ASP A 223 -11.93 -9.55 -2.69
CA ASP A 223 -11.49 -10.65 -1.83
C ASP A 223 -10.87 -11.75 -2.71
N PHE A 224 -9.85 -12.46 -2.22
CA PHE A 224 -9.26 -13.57 -2.95
C PHE A 224 -9.98 -14.92 -2.68
N ALA A 225 -10.04 -15.79 -3.69
CA ALA A 225 -10.70 -17.07 -3.57
C ALA A 225 -9.95 -18.19 -4.30
N PHE A 226 -9.90 -19.37 -3.68
CA PHE A 226 -9.14 -20.52 -4.20
C PHE A 226 -9.54 -21.83 -3.50
N PRO A 227 -9.29 -23.02 -4.09
CA PRO A 227 -9.72 -24.29 -3.51
C PRO A 227 -8.82 -24.77 -2.36
N GLY A 228 -8.92 -24.08 -1.22
CA GLY A 228 -8.14 -24.33 0.00
C GLY A 228 -6.65 -23.99 -0.12
N PHE A 229 -5.90 -24.13 0.98
CA PHE A 229 -4.45 -23.86 0.98
C PHE A 229 -3.67 -24.85 1.85
N PRO A 230 -2.48 -25.32 1.43
CA PRO A 230 -1.87 -25.13 0.11
C PRO A 230 -2.69 -25.79 -1.01
N SER A 231 -2.61 -25.24 -2.22
CA SER A 231 -3.38 -25.73 -3.37
C SER A 231 -2.66 -25.49 -4.69
N SER A 232 -2.97 -26.29 -5.71
CA SER A 232 -2.51 -26.04 -7.08
C SER A 232 -3.27 -24.93 -7.79
N GLY A 233 -4.26 -24.30 -7.15
CA GLY A 233 -5.15 -23.31 -7.76
C GLY A 233 -6.36 -23.95 -8.45
N PRO A 234 -7.06 -23.20 -9.32
CA PRO A 234 -6.75 -21.82 -9.72
C PRO A 234 -7.02 -20.79 -8.60
N PHE A 235 -6.38 -19.62 -8.72
CA PHE A 235 -6.45 -18.51 -7.76
C PHE A 235 -7.17 -17.31 -8.39
N TYR A 236 -8.15 -16.77 -7.68
CA TYR A 236 -9.07 -15.76 -8.19
C TYR A 236 -9.09 -14.53 -7.29
N GLU A 237 -9.25 -13.37 -7.90
CA GLU A 237 -9.72 -12.15 -7.24
C GLU A 237 -11.21 -11.98 -7.55
N CYS A 238 -12.05 -11.91 -6.53
CA CYS A 238 -13.47 -11.66 -6.60
C CYS A 238 -13.72 -10.16 -6.46
N ILE A 239 -14.46 -9.53 -7.37
CA ILE A 239 -14.66 -8.08 -7.38
C ILE A 239 -16.15 -7.74 -7.44
N GLY A 240 -16.61 -6.90 -6.51
CA GLY A 240 -17.93 -6.28 -6.53
C GLY A 240 -17.80 -4.80 -6.85
N VAL A 241 -18.56 -4.30 -7.83
CA VAL A 241 -18.70 -2.87 -8.14
C VAL A 241 -20.15 -2.45 -7.87
N SER A 242 -20.38 -1.46 -7.02
CA SER A 242 -21.74 -1.03 -6.71
C SER A 242 -22.43 -0.46 -7.95
N ILE A 243 -23.76 -0.53 -8.01
CA ILE A 243 -24.55 0.01 -9.13
C ILE A 243 -24.89 1.48 -8.88
N THR A 244 -24.93 1.91 -7.60
CA THR A 244 -25.15 3.30 -7.18
C THR A 244 -24.17 3.70 -6.06
N GLY A 245 -24.20 4.96 -5.63
CA GLY A 245 -23.47 5.44 -4.46
C GLY A 245 -23.98 4.93 -3.11
N ASP A 246 -25.15 4.28 -3.08
CA ASP A 246 -25.64 3.53 -1.93
C ASP A 246 -25.16 2.06 -2.00
N PRO A 247 -24.17 1.66 -1.18
CA PRO A 247 -23.66 0.30 -1.15
C PRO A 247 -24.58 -0.68 -0.42
N VAL A 248 -25.60 -0.22 0.31
CA VAL A 248 -26.47 -1.08 1.13
C VAL A 248 -27.62 -1.64 0.30
N SER A 249 -28.36 -0.78 -0.39
CA SER A 249 -29.57 -1.17 -1.13
C SER A 249 -29.50 -0.87 -2.63
N GLY A 250 -28.42 -0.24 -3.09
CA GLY A 250 -28.25 0.17 -4.47
C GLY A 250 -27.84 -0.95 -5.45
N GLY A 251 -27.48 -2.13 -4.93
CA GLY A 251 -27.07 -3.30 -5.72
C GLY A 251 -25.61 -3.27 -6.19
N TRP A 252 -25.14 -4.42 -6.69
CA TRP A 252 -23.75 -4.66 -7.09
C TRP A 252 -23.64 -5.49 -8.37
N ASN A 253 -22.60 -5.22 -9.18
CA ASN A 253 -22.15 -6.09 -10.25
C ASN A 253 -20.93 -6.88 -9.76
N LEU A 254 -21.04 -8.20 -9.75
CA LEU A 254 -20.02 -9.12 -9.27
C LEU A 254 -19.24 -9.72 -10.44
N TYR A 255 -17.95 -9.90 -10.23
CA TYR A 255 -17.03 -10.47 -11.20
C TYR A 255 -16.01 -11.39 -10.52
N ALA A 256 -15.48 -12.34 -11.28
CA ALA A 256 -14.33 -13.15 -10.86
C ALA A 256 -13.22 -13.04 -11.91
N LEU A 257 -12.02 -12.69 -11.46
CA LEU A 257 -10.80 -12.64 -12.25
C LEU A 257 -9.91 -13.83 -11.87
N GLU A 258 -9.63 -14.74 -12.80
CA GLU A 258 -8.55 -15.72 -12.59
C GLU A 258 -7.21 -15.00 -12.69
N VAL A 259 -6.56 -14.76 -11.55
CA VAL A 259 -5.26 -14.07 -11.50
C VAL A 259 -4.15 -15.03 -11.92
N SER A 260 -4.22 -16.29 -11.48
CA SER A 260 -3.26 -17.31 -11.86
C SER A 260 -3.80 -18.73 -11.73
N ALA A 261 -3.43 -19.58 -12.67
CA ALA A 261 -3.70 -21.01 -12.58
C ALA A 261 -2.91 -21.72 -11.47
N SER A 262 -1.85 -21.13 -10.90
CA SER A 262 -0.96 -21.84 -9.95
C SER A 262 -0.31 -21.00 -8.85
N ASN A 263 -0.42 -19.67 -8.92
CA ASN A 263 0.15 -18.78 -7.92
C ASN A 263 -0.95 -18.04 -7.16
N LEU A 264 -0.90 -18.09 -5.83
CA LEU A 264 -1.71 -17.27 -4.95
C LEU A 264 -1.38 -15.80 -5.16
N ASP A 265 -2.42 -15.00 -5.27
CA ASP A 265 -2.49 -13.56 -5.52
C ASP A 265 -2.57 -12.74 -4.23
N ASP A 266 -1.59 -12.97 -3.36
CA ASP A 266 -1.53 -12.40 -2.01
C ASP A 266 -1.25 -10.89 -1.99
N TYR A 267 -1.74 -10.26 -0.93
CA TYR A 267 -1.52 -8.86 -0.58
C TYR A 267 -1.97 -7.86 -1.66
N PRO A 268 -3.21 -7.98 -2.20
CA PRO A 268 -3.69 -7.16 -3.29
C PRO A 268 -3.66 -5.66 -2.94
N LYS A 269 -3.43 -4.84 -3.96
CA LYS A 269 -3.57 -3.39 -3.89
C LYS A 269 -4.40 -2.91 -5.07
N ALA A 270 -5.42 -2.11 -4.79
CA ALA A 270 -6.29 -1.57 -5.84
C ALA A 270 -6.17 -0.04 -5.96
N ALA A 271 -6.36 0.46 -7.18
CA ALA A 271 -6.36 1.87 -7.50
C ALA A 271 -7.38 2.22 -8.58
N VAL A 272 -7.79 3.50 -8.60
CA VAL A 272 -8.57 4.08 -9.70
C VAL A 272 -7.66 5.03 -10.47
N TRP A 273 -7.60 4.86 -11.78
CA TRP A 273 -6.91 5.77 -12.69
C TRP A 273 -7.80 6.13 -13.88
N ASN A 274 -7.64 7.34 -14.41
CA ASN A 274 -8.51 7.87 -15.46
C ASN A 274 -8.08 7.49 -16.88
N ASN A 275 -7.09 6.62 -17.05
CA ASN A 275 -6.62 6.10 -18.33
C ASN A 275 -6.59 4.56 -18.29
N PRO A 276 -6.85 3.83 -19.41
CA PRO A 276 -7.18 4.31 -20.76
C PRO A 276 -8.49 5.08 -20.87
N GLN A 277 -8.64 5.87 -21.94
CA GLN A 277 -9.91 6.47 -22.31
C GLN A 277 -10.72 5.53 -23.22
N PRO A 278 -12.06 5.57 -23.20
CA PRO A 278 -12.90 6.37 -22.30
C PRO A 278 -13.08 5.68 -20.93
N GLY A 279 -13.04 6.46 -19.85
CA GLY A 279 -13.55 6.00 -18.55
C GLY A 279 -12.54 5.38 -17.58
N GLY A 280 -11.28 5.14 -17.97
CA GLY A 280 -10.22 4.70 -17.06
C GLY A 280 -10.21 3.20 -16.79
N ALA A 281 -9.50 2.80 -15.73
CA ALA A 281 -9.43 1.42 -15.27
C ALA A 281 -9.40 1.34 -13.74
N TYR A 282 -9.86 0.19 -13.24
CA TYR A 282 -9.50 -0.27 -11.91
C TYR A 282 -8.21 -1.08 -12.03
N PHE A 283 -7.17 -0.67 -11.31
CA PHE A 283 -5.87 -1.32 -11.34
C PHE A 283 -5.73 -2.18 -10.10
N PHE A 284 -5.26 -3.42 -10.28
CA PHE A 284 -4.95 -4.34 -9.21
C PHE A 284 -3.50 -4.81 -9.33
N THR A 285 -2.81 -4.98 -8.20
CA THR A 285 -1.48 -5.59 -8.17
C THR A 285 -1.40 -6.62 -7.07
N PHE A 286 -0.69 -7.72 -7.33
CA PHE A 286 -0.63 -8.90 -6.46
C PHE A 286 0.80 -9.37 -6.28
N ASN A 287 1.18 -9.78 -5.07
CA ASN A 287 2.37 -10.62 -4.90
C ASN A 287 2.01 -12.05 -5.29
N LEU A 288 2.81 -12.67 -6.16
CA LEU A 288 2.56 -14.04 -6.59
C LEU A 288 3.38 -15.02 -5.75
N PHE A 289 2.70 -16.00 -5.16
CA PHE A 289 3.32 -17.10 -4.43
C PHE A 289 2.89 -18.44 -5.01
N ASN A 290 3.82 -19.36 -5.25
CA ASN A 290 3.47 -20.70 -5.71
C ASN A 290 2.52 -21.36 -4.71
N GLY A 291 1.35 -21.80 -5.18
CA GLY A 291 0.28 -22.29 -4.29
C GLY A 291 0.63 -23.54 -3.46
N LEU A 292 1.67 -24.29 -3.85
CA LEU A 292 2.15 -25.46 -3.12
C LEU A 292 3.39 -25.16 -2.28
N SER A 293 4.42 -24.58 -2.88
CA SER A 293 5.71 -24.34 -2.22
C SER A 293 5.75 -23.05 -1.40
N GLN A 294 4.78 -22.14 -1.63
CA GLN A 294 4.68 -20.82 -1.02
C GLN A 294 5.90 -19.93 -1.32
N ALA A 295 6.70 -20.30 -2.31
CA ALA A 295 7.81 -19.49 -2.79
C ALA A 295 7.27 -18.27 -3.54
N PHE A 296 7.89 -17.11 -3.33
CA PHE A 296 7.59 -15.93 -4.11
C PHE A 296 8.03 -16.11 -5.56
N GLU A 297 7.13 -15.85 -6.51
CA GLU A 297 7.33 -16.08 -7.95
C GLU A 297 7.38 -14.76 -8.75
N GLY A 298 6.94 -13.65 -8.16
CA GLY A 298 6.93 -12.35 -8.83
C GLY A 298 5.72 -11.51 -8.43
N VAL A 299 5.32 -10.62 -9.33
CA VAL A 299 4.19 -9.71 -9.14
C VAL A 299 3.33 -9.72 -10.39
N ALA A 300 2.01 -9.69 -10.23
CA ALA A 300 1.09 -9.39 -11.32
C ALA A 300 0.51 -7.99 -11.17
N ALA A 301 0.23 -7.34 -12.30
CA ALA A 301 -0.55 -6.10 -12.35
C ALA A 301 -1.64 -6.24 -13.43
N PHE A 302 -2.88 -5.90 -13.09
CA PHE A 302 -4.02 -5.95 -13.99
C PHE A 302 -4.72 -4.60 -14.08
N ALA A 303 -5.18 -4.26 -15.28
CA ALA A 303 -6.10 -3.16 -15.55
C ALA A 303 -7.44 -3.74 -15.99
N LEU A 304 -8.51 -3.41 -15.27
CA LEU A 304 -9.87 -3.88 -15.53
C LEU A 304 -10.68 -2.74 -16.18
N ASP A 305 -11.48 -3.04 -17.21
CA ASP A 305 -12.30 -2.04 -17.90
C ASP A 305 -13.36 -1.46 -16.96
N ARG A 306 -13.02 -0.30 -16.39
CA ARG A 306 -13.87 0.43 -15.45
C ARG A 306 -15.17 0.87 -16.11
N GLY A 307 -15.15 1.30 -17.37
CA GLY A 307 -16.33 1.75 -18.09
C GLY A 307 -17.36 0.62 -18.19
N SER A 308 -16.93 -0.57 -18.62
CA SER A 308 -17.81 -1.73 -18.68
C SER A 308 -18.32 -2.12 -17.29
N MET A 309 -17.44 -2.21 -16.28
CA MET A 309 -17.83 -2.63 -14.93
C MET A 309 -18.84 -1.69 -14.26
N LEU A 310 -18.71 -0.38 -14.46
CA LEU A 310 -19.65 0.63 -13.97
C LEU A 310 -21.04 0.51 -14.58
N THR A 311 -21.12 0.03 -15.83
CA THR A 311 -22.40 -0.18 -16.53
C THR A 311 -22.96 -1.59 -16.33
N GLY A 312 -22.26 -2.46 -15.61
CA GLY A 312 -22.64 -3.87 -15.46
C GLY A 312 -22.54 -4.63 -16.78
N GLY A 313 -21.49 -4.38 -17.56
CA GLY A 313 -21.16 -5.11 -18.79
C GLY A 313 -20.11 -6.20 -18.57
N PRO A 314 -19.97 -7.14 -19.53
CA PRO A 314 -18.82 -8.06 -19.59
C PRO A 314 -17.51 -7.29 -19.68
N THR A 315 -16.48 -7.74 -18.98
CA THR A 315 -15.21 -7.03 -18.88
C THR A 315 -14.03 -7.98 -19.10
N ASN A 316 -12.94 -7.42 -19.64
CA ASN A 316 -11.66 -8.10 -19.75
C ASN A 316 -10.68 -7.40 -18.81
N ALA A 317 -9.79 -8.19 -18.21
CA ALA A 317 -8.62 -7.69 -17.53
C ALA A 317 -7.40 -7.81 -18.47
N ILE A 318 -6.61 -6.74 -18.55
CA ILE A 318 -5.33 -6.72 -19.24
C ILE A 318 -4.26 -6.84 -18.16
N GLY A 319 -3.48 -7.91 -18.18
CA GLY A 319 -2.53 -8.28 -17.14
C GLY A 319 -1.09 -8.30 -17.62
N PHE A 320 -0.17 -8.02 -16.71
CA PHE A 320 1.26 -8.27 -16.86
C PHE A 320 1.79 -9.01 -15.64
N THR A 321 2.26 -10.24 -15.87
CA THR A 321 2.99 -11.01 -14.87
C THR A 321 4.49 -10.75 -14.99
N VAL A 322 5.08 -10.16 -13.95
CA VAL A 322 6.51 -9.88 -13.86
C VAL A 322 7.15 -10.91 -12.91
N GLY A 323 7.82 -11.90 -13.50
CA GLY A 323 8.51 -12.93 -12.72
C GLY A 323 9.77 -12.43 -12.00
N LEU A 324 10.38 -13.31 -11.20
CA LEU A 324 11.57 -13.02 -10.36
C LEU A 324 12.66 -12.18 -11.03
N THR A 325 13.03 -12.51 -12.26
CA THR A 325 14.07 -11.78 -13.02
C THR A 325 13.65 -10.34 -13.32
N GLY A 326 12.37 -10.11 -13.66
CA GLY A 326 11.86 -8.79 -14.04
C GLY A 326 11.58 -7.88 -12.86
N VAL A 327 11.20 -8.44 -11.71
CA VAL A 327 11.03 -7.65 -10.47
C VAL A 327 12.37 -7.29 -9.83
N GLY A 328 13.46 -7.98 -10.15
CA GLY A 328 14.79 -7.65 -9.64
C GLY A 328 14.83 -7.73 -8.11
N ALA A 329 15.14 -6.66 -7.40
CA ALA A 329 15.09 -6.58 -5.93
C ALA A 329 13.78 -5.99 -5.39
N SER A 330 12.84 -5.61 -6.27
CA SER A 330 11.57 -5.00 -5.89
C SER A 330 10.56 -6.06 -5.41
N TYR A 331 9.75 -5.69 -4.42
CA TYR A 331 8.68 -6.52 -3.86
C TYR A 331 7.44 -5.66 -3.66
N SER A 332 6.26 -6.22 -3.90
CA SER A 332 4.96 -5.54 -3.81
C SER A 332 4.85 -4.27 -4.63
N PHE A 333 4.07 -4.35 -5.70
CA PHE A 333 3.76 -3.18 -6.50
C PHE A 333 2.62 -2.38 -5.85
N LEU A 334 2.68 -1.07 -5.99
CA LEU A 334 1.69 -0.14 -5.47
C LEU A 334 1.18 0.70 -6.63
N PRO A 335 -0.06 0.47 -7.09
CA PRO A 335 -0.64 1.27 -8.14
C PRO A 335 -0.99 2.66 -7.59
N ALA A 336 -0.78 3.69 -8.40
CA ALA A 336 -1.14 5.05 -8.08
C ALA A 336 -2.66 5.22 -8.19
N THR A 337 -3.28 5.70 -7.11
CA THR A 337 -4.71 5.99 -7.09
C THR A 337 -4.96 7.49 -7.04
N PHE A 338 -5.95 7.96 -7.81
CA PHE A 338 -6.45 9.33 -7.68
C PHE A 338 -7.82 9.32 -6.99
N ARG A 339 -7.95 10.14 -5.93
CA ARG A 339 -9.15 10.19 -5.09
C ARG A 339 -9.82 11.57 -5.11
N THR A 340 -9.03 12.62 -4.90
CA THR A 340 -9.51 14.01 -4.82
C THR A 340 -8.45 14.96 -5.37
N GLY A 341 -8.86 16.15 -5.79
CA GLY A 341 -7.98 17.17 -6.35
C GLY A 341 -7.93 17.14 -7.87
N ASP A 342 -6.78 17.49 -8.45
CA ASP A 342 -6.60 17.46 -9.90
C ASP A 342 -6.41 16.01 -10.38
N PRO A 343 -7.25 15.53 -11.31
CA PRO A 343 -7.09 14.18 -11.85
C PRO A 343 -5.74 14.04 -12.56
N PRO A 344 -5.25 12.80 -12.75
CA PRO A 344 -4.06 12.57 -13.54
C PRO A 344 -4.19 13.21 -14.93
N PRO A 345 -3.10 13.73 -15.51
CA PRO A 345 -3.14 14.26 -16.87
C PRO A 345 -3.78 13.29 -17.85
N ALA A 346 -4.68 13.79 -18.71
CA ALA A 346 -5.35 12.95 -19.70
C ALA A 346 -4.35 12.17 -20.57
N GLY A 347 -4.64 10.90 -20.82
CA GLY A 347 -3.79 10.00 -21.62
C GLY A 347 -2.51 9.54 -20.90
N ARG A 348 -2.35 9.84 -19.60
CA ARG A 348 -1.20 9.39 -18.84
C ARG A 348 -1.39 7.95 -18.38
N ASP A 349 -0.43 7.10 -18.73
CA ASP A 349 -0.29 5.76 -18.18
C ASP A 349 -0.25 5.78 -16.65
N GLU A 350 -0.78 4.72 -16.06
CA GLU A 350 -0.83 4.57 -14.61
C GLU A 350 0.59 4.35 -14.05
N PHE A 351 0.88 4.91 -12.87
CA PHE A 351 2.19 4.75 -12.23
C PHE A 351 2.16 3.63 -11.21
N VAL A 352 2.91 2.57 -11.49
CA VAL A 352 3.16 1.52 -10.51
C VAL A 352 4.49 1.78 -9.81
N LEU A 353 4.46 1.89 -8.48
CA LEU A 353 5.65 2.10 -7.66
C LEU A 353 6.04 0.83 -6.91
N ALA A 354 7.34 0.66 -6.66
CA ALA A 354 7.84 -0.41 -5.80
C ALA A 354 9.10 0.04 -5.07
N ILE A 355 9.38 -0.59 -3.94
CA ILE A 355 10.66 -0.47 -3.23
C ILE A 355 11.38 -1.81 -3.23
N ASP A 356 12.70 -1.77 -3.02
CA ASP A 356 13.48 -2.99 -2.94
C ASP A 356 13.38 -3.64 -1.55
N THR A 357 13.24 -4.96 -1.55
CA THR A 357 13.29 -5.83 -0.36
C THR A 357 14.41 -6.84 -0.56
N PRO A 358 15.67 -6.45 -0.32
CA PRO A 358 16.81 -7.33 -0.53
C PRO A 358 16.87 -8.45 0.51
N ALA A 359 17.42 -9.60 0.13
CA ALA A 359 17.63 -10.73 1.04
C ALA A 359 18.63 -10.45 2.19
N SER A 360 19.41 -9.38 2.08
CA SER A 360 20.39 -8.96 3.09
C SER A 360 20.00 -7.60 3.67
N GLY A 361 20.41 -7.29 4.91
CA GLY A 361 20.09 -6.05 5.63
C GLY A 361 20.68 -4.76 5.04
N VAL A 362 20.93 -4.73 3.72
CA VAL A 362 21.37 -3.55 2.99
C VAL A 362 20.20 -2.59 2.86
N THR A 363 20.39 -1.35 3.34
CA THR A 363 19.42 -0.29 3.10
C THR A 363 19.48 0.14 1.64
N LEU A 364 18.39 -0.10 0.92
CA LEU A 364 18.18 0.43 -0.42
C LEU A 364 17.27 1.66 -0.33
N THR A 365 17.64 2.73 -1.03
CA THR A 365 16.92 4.02 -1.01
C THR A 365 16.25 4.33 -2.34
N GLN A 366 16.10 3.32 -3.19
CA GLN A 366 15.53 3.47 -4.52
C GLN A 366 14.02 3.20 -4.46
N VAL A 367 13.27 4.05 -5.17
CA VAL A 367 11.87 3.79 -5.52
C VAL A 367 11.87 3.53 -7.02
N HIS A 368 11.34 2.38 -7.40
CA HIS A 368 11.16 1.99 -8.79
C HIS A 368 9.80 2.46 -9.25
N GLY A 369 9.76 3.13 -10.41
CA GLY A 369 8.53 3.51 -11.08
C GLY A 369 8.38 2.75 -12.39
N ARG A 370 7.16 2.34 -12.70
CA ARG A 370 6.75 1.73 -13.97
C ARG A 370 5.52 2.45 -14.47
N LEU A 371 5.35 2.45 -15.79
CA LEU A 371 4.14 2.94 -16.44
C LEU A 371 3.34 1.72 -16.90
N PHE A 372 2.10 1.64 -16.46
CA PHE A 372 1.14 0.66 -16.94
C PHE A 372 0.25 1.32 -17.98
N HIS A 373 0.51 0.94 -19.23
CA HIS A 373 -0.37 1.22 -20.35
C HIS A 373 -1.31 0.04 -20.61
N ALA A 374 -2.59 0.32 -20.76
CA ALA A 374 -3.62 -0.65 -21.17
C ALA A 374 -4.48 0.02 -22.25
N ASP A 375 -5.01 -0.76 -23.18
CA ASP A 375 -5.99 -0.31 -24.17
C ASP A 375 -7.09 -1.37 -24.30
N PHE A 376 -8.34 -0.99 -24.00
CA PHE A 376 -9.50 -1.87 -24.10
C PHE A 376 -10.19 -1.80 -25.47
N VAL A 377 -9.79 -0.86 -26.33
CA VAL A 377 -10.33 -0.67 -27.67
C VAL A 377 -9.27 -1.13 -28.68
N ASN A 378 -9.57 -2.20 -29.44
CA ASN A 378 -8.68 -2.66 -30.52
C ASN A 378 -8.66 -1.72 -31.72
#